data_AF-F8B3B8-F1
#
_entry.id   AF-F8B3B8-F1
#
_cell.length_a   1.000
_cell.length_b   1.000
_cell.length_c   1.000
_cell.angle_alpha   90.00
_cell.angle_beta   90.00
_cell.angle_gamma   90.00
#
_symmetry.space_group_name_H-M   'P 1'
#
loop_
_entity.id
_entity.type
_entity.pdbx_description
1 polymer ?
#
loop_
_entity_poly.entity_id
_entity_poly.type
_entity_poly.pdbx_seq_one_letter_code
_entity_poly.pdbx_strand_id
1 'polypeptide(L)'
;MLAGRSWNRSAYGPGEPSGPDTVDSALFEAATRSEQGLLVAYDQAIRTHPAIAATLTVLRAHHVEHVGRLGSAATGGGLTIASGLPGIPRAPGAFGSATARPTTAQLATADQATPQRSAVSQQVTVAALVQLEQQAAALLRTRCLTAAAAVVPLLASIHAAELAHADLLTQLAR
;
A
#
# COMPACT_ATOMS: atom_id res chain seq x y z
N MET A 1 -63.21 -9.31 -44.36
CA MET A 1 -62.49 -8.04 -44.09
C MET A 1 -61.58 -8.28 -42.90
N LEU A 2 -60.28 -8.40 -43.13
CA LEU A 2 -59.24 -8.67 -42.14
C LEU A 2 -58.29 -7.47 -42.13
N ALA A 3 -58.32 -6.67 -41.06
CA ALA A 3 -57.38 -5.58 -40.79
C ALA A 3 -57.28 -5.48 -39.27
N GLY A 4 -56.13 -5.34 -38.62
CA GLY A 4 -54.74 -5.39 -39.04
C GLY A 4 -53.93 -5.63 -37.76
N ARG A 5 -52.92 -6.49 -37.81
CA ARG A 5 -52.02 -6.72 -36.68
C ARG A 5 -50.96 -5.62 -36.71
N SER A 6 -51.03 -4.68 -35.77
CA SER A 6 -49.98 -3.70 -35.51
C SER A 6 -48.81 -4.40 -34.80
N TRP A 7 -47.69 -4.53 -35.50
CA TRP A 7 -46.41 -4.93 -34.93
C TRP A 7 -45.56 -3.67 -34.74
N ASN A 8 -45.77 -2.97 -33.62
CA ASN A 8 -44.81 -1.96 -33.15
C ASN A 8 -44.19 -2.46 -31.86
N ARG A 9 -43.12 -3.25 -31.99
CA ARG A 9 -42.14 -3.48 -30.93
C ARG A 9 -40.76 -3.10 -31.45
N SER A 10 -40.55 -1.80 -31.57
CA SER A 10 -39.22 -1.19 -31.57
C SER A 10 -39.11 -0.36 -30.30
N ALA A 11 -38.61 -1.01 -29.26
CA ALA A 11 -37.88 -0.34 -28.20
C ALA A 11 -36.50 -1.01 -28.16
N TYR A 12 -35.64 -0.57 -29.07
CA TYR A 12 -34.20 -0.61 -28.81
C TYR A 12 -33.97 0.29 -27.60
N GLY A 13 -34.04 -0.28 -26.41
CA GLY A 13 -33.39 0.33 -25.27
C GLY A 13 -31.88 0.32 -25.56
N PRO A 14 -31.15 1.42 -25.36
CA PRO A 14 -29.69 1.34 -25.32
C PRO A 14 -29.34 0.44 -24.14
N GLY A 15 -29.11 -0.83 -24.43
CA GLY A 15 -28.49 -1.74 -23.48
C GLY A 15 -27.10 -1.19 -23.23
N GLU A 16 -26.91 -0.53 -22.09
CA GLU A 16 -25.58 -0.26 -21.59
C GLU A 16 -24.83 -1.58 -21.52
N PRO A 17 -23.69 -1.72 -22.21
CA PRO A 17 -22.84 -2.87 -22.00
C PRO A 17 -22.20 -2.71 -20.61
N SER A 18 -22.85 -3.23 -19.59
CA SER A 18 -22.20 -3.61 -18.33
C SER A 18 -21.30 -4.81 -18.61
N GLY A 19 -20.24 -4.56 -19.38
CA GLY A 19 -19.27 -5.55 -19.82
C GLY A 19 -18.28 -5.91 -18.70
N PRO A 20 -17.50 -6.99 -18.87
CA PRO A 20 -16.44 -7.40 -17.94
C PRO A 20 -15.44 -6.26 -17.63
N ASP A 21 -15.23 -5.34 -18.58
CA ASP A 21 -14.32 -4.20 -18.44
C ASP A 21 -14.73 -3.22 -17.32
N THR A 22 -16.03 -3.07 -17.01
CA THR A 22 -16.48 -2.17 -15.95
C THR A 22 -16.23 -2.76 -14.56
N VAL A 23 -16.37 -4.09 -14.41
CA VAL A 23 -16.07 -4.80 -13.16
C VAL A 23 -14.59 -4.74 -12.85
N ASP A 24 -13.73 -5.02 -13.83
CA ASP A 24 -12.28 -4.96 -13.65
C ASP A 24 -11.80 -3.53 -13.34
N SER A 25 -12.38 -2.52 -13.98
CA SER A 25 -12.10 -1.11 -13.67
C SER A 25 -12.44 -0.77 -12.21
N ALA A 26 -13.59 -1.21 -11.71
CA ALA A 26 -13.99 -1.01 -10.32
C ALA A 26 -13.06 -1.76 -9.34
N LEU A 27 -12.58 -2.95 -9.70
CA LEU A 27 -11.60 -3.69 -8.91
C LEU A 27 -10.26 -2.95 -8.82
N PHE A 28 -9.76 -2.41 -9.93
CA PHE A 28 -8.53 -1.61 -9.94
C PHE A 28 -8.67 -0.33 -9.12
N GLU A 29 -9.80 0.37 -9.23
CA GLU A 29 -10.06 1.56 -8.42
C GLU A 29 -10.09 1.22 -6.92
N ALA A 30 -10.79 0.15 -6.56
CA ALA A 30 -10.90 -0.29 -5.17
C ALA A 30 -9.56 -0.78 -4.59
N ALA A 31 -8.72 -1.44 -5.39
CA ALA A 31 -7.37 -1.80 -5.02
C ALA A 31 -6.49 -0.55 -4.84
N THR A 32 -6.53 0.37 -5.81
CA THR A 32 -5.78 1.63 -5.76
C THR A 32 -6.11 2.44 -4.51
N ARG A 33 -7.39 2.53 -4.15
CA ARG A 33 -7.84 3.22 -2.93
C ARG A 33 -7.30 2.56 -1.66
N SER A 34 -7.20 1.23 -1.65
CA SER A 34 -6.61 0.46 -0.55
C SER A 34 -5.13 0.80 -0.37
N GLU A 35 -4.36 0.75 -1.47
CA GLU A 35 -2.92 1.09 -1.46
C GLU A 35 -2.67 2.54 -1.04
N GLN A 36 -3.50 3.47 -1.49
CA GLN A 36 -3.42 4.87 -1.06
C GLN A 36 -3.67 5.04 0.44
N GLY A 37 -4.59 4.27 1.01
CA GLY A 37 -4.82 4.22 2.45
C GLY A 37 -3.58 3.76 3.23
N LEU A 38 -2.90 2.72 2.74
CA LEU A 38 -1.64 2.23 3.31
C LEU A 38 -0.54 3.29 3.22
N LEU A 39 -0.38 3.94 2.07
CA LEU A 39 0.60 5.02 1.90
C LEU A 39 0.45 6.13 2.95
N VAL A 40 -0.79 6.55 3.24
CA VAL A 40 -1.07 7.55 4.29
C VAL A 40 -0.66 7.04 5.68
N ALA A 41 -0.95 5.77 5.98
CA ALA A 41 -0.56 5.16 7.26
C ALA A 41 0.97 5.07 7.40
N TYR A 42 1.67 4.66 6.35
CA TYR A 42 3.14 4.62 6.31
C TYR A 42 3.75 6.01 6.46
N ASP A 43 3.23 7.02 5.76
CA ASP A 43 3.69 8.41 5.87
C ASP A 43 3.54 8.97 7.28
N GLN A 44 2.46 8.60 7.98
CA GLN A 44 2.27 8.97 9.38
C GLN A 44 3.25 8.24 10.30
N ALA A 45 3.45 6.93 10.09
CA ALA A 45 4.36 6.12 10.90
C ALA A 45 5.82 6.56 10.75
N ILE A 46 6.27 6.82 9.53
CA ILE A 46 7.62 7.33 9.21
C ILE A 46 7.90 8.65 9.94
N ARG A 47 6.94 9.59 9.93
CA ARG A 47 7.09 10.88 10.63
C ARG A 47 7.12 10.73 12.15
N THR A 48 6.38 9.77 12.68
CA THR A 48 6.22 9.58 14.14
C THR A 48 7.37 8.79 14.75
N HIS A 49 7.97 7.85 13.99
CA HIS A 49 8.97 6.91 14.50
C HIS A 49 10.26 6.89 13.64
N PRO A 50 11.13 7.92 13.76
CA PRO A 50 12.35 8.02 12.96
C PRO A 50 13.30 6.81 13.08
N ALA A 51 13.29 6.13 14.23
CA ALA A 51 14.14 4.97 14.50
C ALA A 51 13.88 3.79 13.53
N ILE A 52 12.67 3.67 12.97
CA ILE A 52 12.30 2.62 12.01
C ILE A 52 11.97 3.17 10.62
N ALA A 53 12.15 4.47 10.40
CA ALA A 53 11.75 5.15 9.17
C ALA A 53 12.40 4.56 7.90
N ALA A 54 13.66 4.10 7.98
CA ALA A 54 14.35 3.50 6.84
C ALA A 54 13.64 2.24 6.34
N THR A 55 13.31 1.31 7.25
CA THR A 55 12.56 0.09 6.93
C THR A 55 11.17 0.42 6.37
N LEU A 56 10.45 1.33 7.03
CA LEU A 56 9.11 1.73 6.58
C LEU A 56 9.13 2.42 5.22
N THR A 57 10.19 3.16 4.89
CA THR A 57 10.34 3.83 3.59
C THR A 57 10.47 2.83 2.45
N VAL A 58 11.16 1.71 2.66
CA VAL A 58 11.27 0.63 1.66
C VAL A 58 9.91 0.02 1.38
N LEU A 59 9.15 -0.33 2.43
CA LEU A 59 7.80 -0.89 2.27
C LEU A 59 6.84 0.10 1.59
N ARG A 60 6.87 1.37 2.02
CA ARG A 60 6.13 2.46 1.37
C ARG A 60 6.41 2.54 -0.14
N ALA A 61 7.67 2.40 -0.56
CA ALA A 61 8.02 2.44 -1.98
C ALA A 61 7.35 1.31 -2.79
N HIS A 62 7.15 0.13 -2.19
CA HIS A 62 6.44 -0.98 -2.85
C HIS A 62 4.96 -0.63 -3.05
N HIS A 63 4.28 -0.01 -2.09
CA HIS A 63 2.89 0.45 -2.30
C HIS A 63 2.78 1.53 -3.39
N VAL A 64 3.76 2.43 -3.51
CA VAL A 64 3.81 3.38 -4.64
C VAL A 64 3.89 2.63 -5.96
N GLU A 65 4.71 1.59 -6.03
CA GLU A 65 4.82 0.73 -7.21
C GLU A 65 3.51 -0.01 -7.50
N HIS A 66 2.83 -0.54 -6.46
CA HIS A 66 1.52 -1.19 -6.60
C HIS A 66 0.49 -0.25 -7.22
N VAL A 67 0.38 0.99 -6.71
CA VAL A 67 -0.50 2.03 -7.28
C VAL A 67 -0.17 2.29 -8.75
N GLY A 68 1.12 2.40 -9.10
CA GLY A 68 1.56 2.60 -10.48
C GLY A 68 1.17 1.44 -11.41
N ARG A 69 1.34 0.20 -10.95
CA ARG A 69 0.96 -1.01 -11.70
C ARG A 69 -0.56 -1.11 -11.88
N LEU A 70 -1.34 -0.80 -10.85
CA LEU A 70 -2.80 -0.78 -10.90
C LEU A 70 -3.32 0.29 -11.87
N GLY A 71 -2.78 1.51 -11.82
CA GLY A 71 -3.16 2.59 -12.74
C GLY A 71 -2.80 2.31 -14.20
N SER A 72 -1.64 1.69 -14.44
CA SER A 72 -1.23 1.27 -15.80
C SER A 72 -2.13 0.17 -16.35
N ALA A 73 -2.46 -0.82 -15.52
CA ALA A 73 -3.37 -1.91 -15.91
C ALA A 73 -4.79 -1.40 -16.22
N ALA A 74 -5.31 -0.47 -15.42
CA ALA A 74 -6.64 0.12 -15.64
C ALA A 74 -6.75 0.93 -16.93
N THR A 75 -5.64 1.48 -17.43
CA THR A 75 -5.62 2.30 -18.66
C THR A 75 -5.27 1.49 -19.91
N GLY A 76 -5.15 0.17 -19.80
CA GLY A 76 -4.79 -0.72 -20.93
C GLY A 76 -3.33 -0.59 -21.37
N GLY A 77 -2.49 0.11 -20.61
CA GLY A 77 -1.05 0.12 -20.81
C GLY A 77 -0.49 -1.25 -20.43
N GLY A 78 -0.11 -2.03 -21.44
CA GLY A 78 0.30 -3.44 -21.29
C GLY A 78 1.23 -3.69 -20.09
N LEU A 79 0.95 -4.78 -19.36
CA LEU A 79 1.71 -5.26 -18.20
C LEU A 79 3.16 -5.54 -18.60
N THR A 80 4.02 -4.53 -18.47
CA THR A 80 5.45 -4.70 -18.64
C THR A 80 6.00 -5.14 -17.29
N ILE A 81 6.22 -6.45 -17.13
CA ILE A 81 6.85 -7.01 -15.92
C ILE A 81 8.32 -6.61 -15.94
N ALA A 82 8.64 -5.45 -15.36
CA ALA A 82 10.02 -5.05 -15.12
C ALA A 82 10.51 -5.71 -13.81
N SER A 83 11.22 -6.84 -13.95
CA SER A 83 12.15 -7.32 -12.91
C SER A 83 13.41 -6.46 -12.96
N GLY A 84 13.72 -5.75 -11.87
CA GLY A 84 14.98 -5.02 -11.76
C GLY A 84 15.28 -4.63 -10.31
N LEU A 85 16.37 -5.18 -9.75
CA LEU A 85 16.87 -4.88 -8.41
C LEU A 85 17.33 -3.41 -8.25
N PRO A 86 17.42 -2.89 -7.01
CA PRO A 86 17.80 -1.50 -6.73
C PRO A 86 19.32 -1.27 -6.83
N GLY A 87 19.70 -0.19 -7.51
CA GLY A 87 21.07 0.30 -7.57
C GLY A 87 21.44 1.15 -6.35
N ILE A 88 22.55 0.81 -5.69
CA ILE A 88 23.23 1.59 -4.64
C ILE A 88 24.35 2.43 -5.32
N PRO A 89 24.52 3.71 -4.98
CA PRO A 89 25.80 4.19 -4.41
C PRO A 89 25.58 5.30 -3.35
N ARG A 90 26.20 5.30 -2.15
CA ARG A 90 27.62 5.49 -1.73
C ARG A 90 27.81 6.87 -1.06
N ALA A 91 28.15 6.87 0.23
CA ALA A 91 28.54 8.04 1.02
C ALA A 91 29.94 8.55 0.65
N PRO A 92 30.23 9.85 0.88
CA PRO A 92 31.39 10.17 1.70
C PRO A 92 31.27 11.46 2.54
N GLY A 93 32.10 11.56 3.60
CA GLY A 93 32.73 12.82 3.98
C GLY A 93 32.43 13.34 5.38
N ALA A 94 33.49 13.46 6.19
CA ALA A 94 33.51 13.78 7.61
C ALA A 94 34.00 15.21 7.94
N PHE A 95 33.92 15.52 9.24
CA PHE A 95 34.68 16.47 10.08
C PHE A 95 34.11 17.86 10.36
N GLY A 96 34.05 18.15 11.66
CA GLY A 96 33.85 19.48 12.25
C GLY A 96 33.82 19.39 13.79
N SER A 97 35.00 19.36 14.42
CA SER A 97 35.15 19.56 15.87
C SER A 97 34.77 20.98 16.28
N ALA A 98 34.02 21.11 17.38
CA ALA A 98 34.08 22.30 18.22
C ALA A 98 33.68 21.96 19.67
N THR A 99 34.65 22.14 20.56
CA THR A 99 34.55 22.13 22.03
C THR A 99 33.68 23.27 22.55
N ALA A 100 32.75 22.96 23.48
CA ALA A 100 32.43 23.82 24.60
C ALA A 100 31.75 23.02 25.73
N ARG A 101 32.39 23.04 26.91
CA ARG A 101 31.86 22.59 28.21
C ARG A 101 31.17 23.80 28.85
N PRO A 102 30.02 23.61 29.52
CA PRO A 102 30.02 23.85 30.95
C PRO A 102 29.36 22.70 31.72
N THR A 103 29.91 22.49 32.90
CA THR A 103 29.38 21.62 33.94
C THR A 103 28.24 22.34 34.66
N THR A 104 27.08 21.71 34.74
CA THR A 104 26.15 21.87 35.85
C THR A 104 25.61 20.50 36.20
N ALA A 105 25.99 20.04 37.40
CA ALA A 105 25.40 18.87 38.01
C ALA A 105 23.94 19.19 38.32
N GLN A 106 23.03 18.48 37.66
CA GLN A 106 21.64 18.41 38.07
C GLN A 106 21.30 16.93 38.23
N LEU A 107 21.21 16.48 39.48
CA LEU A 107 20.54 15.25 39.85
C LEU A 107 19.10 15.34 39.35
N ALA A 108 18.83 14.72 38.21
CA ALA A 108 17.50 14.47 37.71
C ALA A 108 17.32 12.96 37.56
N THR A 109 16.81 12.33 38.60
CA THR A 109 16.07 11.06 38.50
C THR A 109 14.78 11.32 37.71
N ALA A 110 14.90 11.47 36.40
CA ALA A 110 13.79 11.62 35.46
C ALA A 110 14.25 11.33 34.01
N ASP A 111 14.76 10.14 33.72
CA ASP A 111 15.24 9.84 32.34
C ASP A 111 14.98 8.41 31.85
N GLN A 112 14.26 7.58 32.61
CA GLN A 112 13.91 6.21 32.16
C GLN A 112 12.49 6.07 31.62
N ALA A 113 11.61 7.06 31.82
CA ALA A 113 10.22 6.99 31.37
C ALA A 113 10.05 7.33 29.86
N THR A 114 11.00 8.02 29.24
CA THR A 114 10.93 8.50 27.85
C THR A 114 11.27 7.43 26.81
N PRO A 115 12.35 6.62 26.94
CA PRO A 115 12.68 5.60 25.94
C PRO A 115 11.65 4.47 25.90
N GLN A 116 11.18 4.02 27.07
CA GLN A 116 10.20 2.93 27.15
C GLN A 116 8.85 3.33 26.55
N ARG A 117 8.40 4.56 26.77
CA ARG A 117 7.14 5.06 26.20
C ARG A 117 7.21 5.19 24.67
N SER A 118 8.37 5.58 24.14
CA SER A 118 8.62 5.62 22.69
C SER A 118 8.63 4.21 22.08
N ALA A 119 9.29 3.24 22.72
CA ALA A 119 9.31 1.85 22.26
C ALA A 119 7.90 1.22 22.25
N VAL A 120 7.10 1.44 23.30
CA VAL A 120 5.69 0.97 23.34
C VAL A 120 4.86 1.63 22.23
N SER A 121 5.01 2.94 22.01
CA SER A 121 4.30 3.64 20.93
C SER A 121 4.70 3.13 19.54
N GLN A 122 5.98 2.84 19.34
CA GLN A 122 6.49 2.23 18.12
C GLN A 122 5.87 0.84 17.90
N GLN A 123 5.87 -0.02 18.92
CA GLN A 123 5.27 -1.36 18.85
C GLN A 123 3.78 -1.31 18.50
N VAL A 124 3.02 -0.40 19.13
CA VAL A 124 1.59 -0.21 18.81
C VAL A 124 1.40 0.22 17.35
N THR A 125 2.28 1.11 16.86
CA THR A 125 2.20 1.58 15.46
C THR A 125 2.54 0.46 14.47
N VAL A 126 3.59 -0.31 14.74
CA VAL A 126 3.95 -1.47 13.89
C VAL A 126 2.84 -2.51 13.90
N ALA A 127 2.25 -2.82 15.06
CA ALA A 127 1.12 -3.74 15.15
C ALA A 127 -0.09 -3.26 14.34
N ALA A 128 -0.37 -1.95 14.37
CA ALA A 128 -1.45 -1.37 13.55
C ALA A 128 -1.16 -1.51 12.04
N LEU A 129 0.08 -1.29 11.60
CA LEU A 129 0.46 -1.51 10.21
C LEU A 129 0.32 -2.99 9.81
N VAL A 130 0.75 -3.94 10.65
CA VAL A 130 0.54 -5.38 10.39
C VAL A 130 -0.93 -5.71 10.14
N GLN A 131 -1.84 -5.15 10.95
CA GLN A 131 -3.28 -5.38 10.77
C GLN A 131 -3.80 -4.80 9.44
N LEU A 132 -3.33 -3.61 9.05
CA LEU A 132 -3.72 -2.99 7.79
C LEU A 132 -3.24 -3.80 6.57
N GLU A 133 -1.98 -4.26 6.58
CA GLU A 133 -1.43 -5.14 5.53
C GLU A 133 -2.24 -6.43 5.40
N GLN A 134 -2.54 -7.08 6.52
CA GLN A 134 -3.35 -8.31 6.54
C GLN A 134 -4.77 -8.07 6.02
N GLN A 135 -5.39 -6.94 6.36
CA GLN A 135 -6.71 -6.57 5.87
C GLN A 135 -6.67 -6.31 4.35
N ALA A 136 -5.67 -5.58 3.86
CA ALA A 136 -5.49 -5.33 2.43
C ALA A 136 -5.30 -6.66 1.67
N ALA A 137 -4.46 -7.55 2.17
CA ALA A 137 -4.25 -8.89 1.63
C ALA A 137 -5.57 -9.68 1.56
N ALA A 138 -6.37 -9.69 2.62
CA ALA A 138 -7.66 -10.40 2.64
C ALA A 138 -8.67 -9.85 1.61
N LEU A 139 -8.70 -8.53 1.45
CA LEU A 139 -9.54 -7.89 0.43
C LEU A 139 -9.08 -8.25 -0.99
N LEU A 140 -7.77 -8.21 -1.25
CA LEU A 140 -7.20 -8.61 -2.55
C LEU A 140 -7.49 -10.07 -2.89
N ARG A 141 -7.37 -10.97 -1.91
CA ARG A 141 -7.76 -12.38 -2.08
C ARG A 141 -9.22 -12.51 -2.51
N THR A 142 -10.12 -11.78 -1.85
CA THR A 142 -11.55 -11.80 -2.19
C THR A 142 -11.79 -11.29 -3.61
N ARG A 143 -11.11 -10.20 -3.99
CA ARG A 143 -11.18 -9.63 -5.35
C ARG A 143 -10.64 -10.56 -6.42
N CYS A 144 -9.59 -11.34 -6.14
CA CYS A 144 -9.08 -12.36 -7.06
C CYS A 144 -10.13 -13.42 -7.43
N LEU A 145 -11.08 -13.72 -6.53
CA LEU A 145 -12.12 -14.71 -6.80
C LEU A 145 -13.19 -14.22 -7.77
N THR A 146 -13.33 -12.90 -7.94
CA THR A 146 -14.35 -12.28 -8.78
C THR A 146 -13.78 -11.57 -10.01
N ALA A 147 -12.46 -11.40 -10.08
CA ALA A 147 -11.77 -10.72 -11.17
C ALA A 147 -11.75 -11.56 -12.45
N ALA A 148 -11.68 -10.91 -13.61
CA ALA A 148 -11.40 -11.62 -14.85
C ALA A 148 -10.01 -12.24 -14.82
N ALA A 149 -9.81 -13.33 -15.58
CA ALA A 149 -8.56 -14.10 -15.59
C ALA A 149 -7.32 -13.24 -15.95
N ALA A 150 -7.49 -12.17 -16.74
CA ALA A 150 -6.41 -11.25 -17.09
C ALA A 150 -5.93 -10.38 -15.91
N VAL A 151 -6.80 -10.12 -14.94
CA VAL A 151 -6.52 -9.25 -13.78
C VAL A 151 -5.98 -10.02 -12.58
N VAL A 152 -6.39 -11.30 -12.45
CA VAL A 152 -6.00 -12.17 -11.32
C VAL A 152 -4.48 -12.19 -11.06
N PRO A 153 -3.57 -12.32 -12.06
CA PRO A 153 -2.14 -12.37 -11.79
C PRO A 153 -1.60 -11.13 -11.07
N LEU A 154 -2.06 -9.94 -11.45
CA LEU A 154 -1.64 -8.70 -10.82
C LEU A 154 -2.15 -8.63 -9.37
N LEU A 155 -3.44 -8.88 -9.15
CA LEU A 155 -4.01 -8.85 -7.80
C LEU A 155 -3.41 -9.90 -6.88
N ALA A 156 -3.11 -11.10 -7.40
CA ALA A 156 -2.45 -12.16 -6.66
C ALA A 156 -1.00 -11.79 -6.30
N SER A 157 -0.28 -11.13 -7.20
CA SER A 157 1.07 -10.62 -6.92
C SER A 157 1.07 -9.57 -5.82
N ILE A 158 0.11 -8.64 -5.83
CA ILE A 158 -0.01 -7.63 -4.77
C ILE A 158 -0.39 -8.32 -3.46
N HIS A 159 -1.37 -9.22 -3.46
CA HIS A 159 -1.75 -10.01 -2.28
C HIS A 159 -0.54 -10.71 -1.62
N ALA A 160 0.33 -11.33 -2.43
CA ALA A 160 1.54 -11.97 -1.91
C ALA A 160 2.54 -10.97 -1.31
N ALA A 161 2.66 -9.77 -1.89
CA ALA A 161 3.50 -8.71 -1.36
C ALA A 161 2.98 -8.19 0.00
N GLU A 162 1.68 -7.91 0.12
CA GLU A 162 1.07 -7.45 1.40
C GLU A 162 1.27 -8.49 2.53
N LEU A 163 1.18 -9.79 2.22
CA LEU A 163 1.50 -10.84 3.21
C LEU A 163 2.98 -10.80 3.62
N ALA A 164 3.89 -10.64 2.65
CA ALA A 164 5.32 -10.52 2.95
C ALA A 164 5.64 -9.26 3.77
N HIS A 165 4.95 -8.15 3.52
CA HIS A 165 5.07 -6.91 4.29
C HIS A 165 4.60 -7.10 5.73
N ALA A 166 3.44 -7.74 5.92
CA ALA A 166 2.93 -8.10 7.25
C ALA A 166 3.93 -8.96 8.05
N ASP A 167 4.58 -9.94 7.39
CA ASP A 167 5.59 -10.79 8.02
C ASP A 167 6.86 -10.01 8.40
N LEU A 168 7.33 -9.10 7.54
CA LEU A 168 8.48 -8.23 7.82
C LEU A 168 8.19 -7.27 8.98
N LEU A 169 7.00 -6.65 9.00
CA LEU A 169 6.57 -5.79 10.10
C LEU A 169 6.41 -6.58 11.41
N THR A 170 5.91 -7.81 11.35
CA THR A 170 5.81 -8.69 12.53
C THR A 170 7.19 -8.98 13.11
N GLN A 171 8.23 -9.12 12.29
CA GLN A 171 9.61 -9.27 12.76
C GLN A 171 10.14 -7.98 13.41
N LEU A 172 9.76 -6.81 12.89
CA LEU A 172 10.13 -5.51 13.45
C LEU A 172 9.46 -5.22 14.82
N ALA A 173 8.34 -5.88 15.11
CA ALA A 173 7.62 -5.72 16.37
C ALA A 173 8.20 -6.55 17.55
N ARG A 174 9.14 -7.47 17.27
CA ARG A 174 9.77 -8.36 18.26
C ARG A 174 11.00 -7.72 18.89
#